data_AF-A0A1I7HQG8-F1
#
_entry.id   AF-A0A1I7HQG8-F1
#
_cell.length_a   1.000
_cell.length_b   1.000
_cell.length_c   1.000
_cell.angle_alpha   90.00
_cell.angle_beta   90.00
_cell.angle_gamma   90.00
#
_symmetry.space_group_name_H-M   'P 1'
#
loop_
_entity.id
_entity.type
_entity.pdbx_description
1 polymer ?
#
loop_
_entity_poly.entity_id
_entity_poly.type
_entity_poly.pdbx_seq_one_letter_code
_entity_poly.pdbx_strand_id
1 'polypeptide(L)'
;MKRSKVIIYGLGRYFESAIDDIESRLEVVGYSDSSLQKEGIAKERKRLFIPPKNIKKYDFDYIIITSPDYFSEIKQYIINDLNICDEKVVSYDDLFIKEIYDGCGKLNKDKYFYVIKSSYCSAGLFAQYINVLLHVDKALKEGYLPIVDFKNLPNYYLDVDKLGIENSWEYYFENIIDIPLEEVYNSPNIKFSSDLYFLPKNIEDKKKREYYKKICREY
;
A
#
# COMPACT_ATOMS: atom_id res chain seq x y z
N MET A 1 -15.23 8.88 15.88
CA MET A 1 -14.12 9.55 15.15
C MET A 1 -14.66 10.17 13.88
N LYS A 2 -14.17 11.34 13.49
CA LYS A 2 -14.48 11.96 12.19
C LYS A 2 -13.77 11.14 11.10
N ARG A 3 -14.49 10.67 10.08
CA ARG A 3 -13.89 9.98 8.93
C ARG A 3 -13.13 10.99 8.07
N SER A 4 -11.95 10.62 7.58
CA SER A 4 -11.18 11.47 6.67
C SER A 4 -11.95 11.68 5.37
N LYS A 5 -11.99 12.92 4.89
CA LYS A 5 -12.59 13.31 3.61
C LYS A 5 -11.63 13.06 2.47
N VAL A 6 -12.02 12.24 1.51
CA VAL A 6 -11.13 11.80 0.43
C VAL A 6 -11.70 12.02 -0.96
N ILE A 7 -10.83 12.36 -1.90
CA ILE A 7 -11.12 12.31 -3.34
C ILE A 7 -10.38 11.11 -3.92
N ILE A 8 -11.08 10.28 -4.69
CA ILE A 8 -10.48 9.10 -5.33
C ILE A 8 -10.03 9.47 -6.73
N TYR A 9 -8.75 9.24 -7.05
CA TYR A 9 -8.16 9.55 -8.34
C TYR A 9 -7.73 8.27 -9.07
N GLY A 10 -8.34 8.00 -10.22
CA GLY A 10 -8.01 6.87 -11.10
C GLY A 10 -9.06 5.76 -11.03
N LEU A 11 -10.08 5.85 -11.88
CA LEU A 11 -11.23 4.94 -11.94
C LEU A 11 -10.91 3.76 -12.86
N GLY A 12 -9.87 3.01 -12.52
CA GLY A 12 -9.39 1.84 -13.26
C GLY A 12 -9.78 0.51 -12.61
N ARG A 13 -9.09 -0.56 -12.98
CA ARG A 13 -9.32 -1.90 -12.41
C ARG A 13 -9.15 -1.94 -10.89
N TYR A 14 -8.10 -1.29 -10.37
CA TYR A 14 -7.82 -1.29 -8.93
C TYR A 14 -8.90 -0.53 -8.13
N PHE A 15 -9.46 0.54 -8.71
CA PHE A 15 -10.60 1.24 -8.13
C PHE A 15 -11.78 0.29 -7.89
N GLU A 16 -12.18 -0.50 -8.90
CA GLU A 16 -13.31 -1.43 -8.76
C GLU A 16 -13.09 -2.44 -7.63
N SER A 17 -11.86 -2.92 -7.43
CA SER A 17 -11.55 -3.87 -6.35
C SER A 17 -11.46 -3.24 -4.96
N ALA A 18 -11.12 -1.96 -4.85
CA ALA A 18 -10.83 -1.31 -3.57
C ALA A 18 -11.97 -0.41 -3.06
N ILE A 19 -12.86 0.05 -3.95
CA ILE A 19 -13.78 1.14 -3.64
C ILE A 19 -14.79 0.82 -2.53
N ASP A 20 -15.29 -0.41 -2.45
CA ASP A 20 -16.27 -0.78 -1.43
C ASP A 20 -15.65 -0.71 -0.01
N ASP A 21 -14.40 -1.15 0.14
CA ASP A 21 -13.67 -1.05 1.41
C ASP A 21 -13.39 0.41 1.77
N ILE A 22 -12.92 1.20 0.79
CA ILE A 22 -12.67 2.64 0.93
C ILE A 22 -13.95 3.37 1.38
N GLU A 23 -15.08 3.16 0.71
CA GLU A 23 -16.36 3.81 1.03
C GLU A 23 -16.92 3.38 2.39
N SER A 24 -16.61 2.17 2.84
CA SER A 24 -17.04 1.68 4.16
C SER A 24 -16.33 2.41 5.32
N ARG A 25 -15.10 2.87 5.10
CA ARG A 25 -14.21 3.47 6.13
C ARG A 25 -14.12 4.99 6.06
N LEU A 26 -14.12 5.56 4.86
CA LEU A 26 -13.79 6.96 4.60
C LEU A 26 -14.99 7.77 4.10
N GLU A 27 -14.93 9.09 4.23
CA GLU A 27 -15.93 9.99 3.65
C GLU A 27 -15.49 10.36 2.23
N VAL A 28 -16.08 9.73 1.21
CA VAL A 28 -15.70 10.01 -0.18
C VAL A 28 -16.45 11.24 -0.71
N VAL A 29 -15.69 12.31 -0.97
CA VAL A 29 -16.17 13.59 -1.51
C VAL A 29 -16.56 13.47 -2.98
N GLY A 30 -15.77 12.71 -3.74
CA GLY A 30 -16.01 12.50 -5.16
C GLY A 30 -14.88 11.73 -5.84
N TYR A 31 -15.07 11.48 -7.12
CA TYR A 31 -14.19 10.69 -7.98
C TYR A 31 -13.57 11.57 -9.06
N SER A 32 -12.30 11.34 -9.36
CA SER A 32 -11.55 12.05 -10.40
C SER A 32 -10.81 11.04 -11.27
N ASP A 33 -10.64 11.37 -12.54
CA ASP A 33 -9.81 10.63 -13.48
C ASP A 33 -9.29 11.62 -14.54
N SER A 34 -8.13 11.31 -15.15
CA SER A 34 -7.62 12.11 -16.27
C SER A 34 -8.52 12.01 -17.50
N SER A 35 -9.24 10.90 -17.67
CA SER A 35 -10.22 10.70 -18.72
C SER A 35 -11.62 11.13 -18.28
N LEU A 36 -12.13 12.20 -18.87
CA LEU A 36 -13.50 12.68 -18.66
C LEU A 36 -14.57 11.65 -19.08
N GLN A 37 -14.23 10.70 -19.96
CA GLN A 37 -15.15 9.64 -20.39
C GLN A 37 -15.55 8.72 -19.22
N LYS A 38 -14.77 8.69 -18.14
CA LYS A 38 -15.06 7.87 -16.95
C LYS A 38 -16.06 8.51 -15.98
N GLU A 39 -16.62 9.67 -16.32
CA GLU A 39 -17.72 10.28 -15.57
C GLU A 39 -18.91 9.32 -15.36
N GLY A 40 -19.14 8.42 -16.32
CA GLY A 40 -20.18 7.37 -16.22
C GLY A 40 -20.04 6.49 -14.97
N ILE A 41 -18.81 6.12 -14.60
CA ILE A 41 -18.51 5.27 -13.43
C ILE A 41 -18.94 5.99 -12.14
N ALA A 42 -18.66 7.29 -12.04
CA ALA A 42 -19.09 8.08 -10.89
C ALA A 42 -20.62 8.18 -10.81
N LYS A 43 -21.29 8.36 -11.95
CA LYS A 43 -22.75 8.41 -12.02
C LYS A 43 -23.40 7.10 -11.59
N GLU A 44 -22.87 5.96 -12.05
CA GLU A 44 -23.36 4.62 -11.68
C GLU A 44 -23.32 4.40 -10.16
N ARG A 45 -22.23 4.85 -9.51
CA ARG A 45 -22.10 4.80 -8.03
C ARG A 45 -22.79 5.96 -7.29
N LYS A 46 -23.54 6.82 -7.99
CA LYS A 46 -24.20 8.00 -7.42
C LYS A 46 -23.23 8.95 -6.70
N ARG A 47 -22.06 9.15 -7.29
CA ARG A 47 -20.99 10.03 -6.80
C ARG A 47 -20.72 11.16 -7.76
N LEU A 48 -20.17 12.24 -7.23
CA LEU A 48 -19.74 13.39 -8.00
C LEU A 48 -18.46 13.06 -8.77
N PHE A 49 -18.46 13.30 -10.08
CA PHE A 49 -17.23 13.35 -10.85
C PHE A 49 -16.61 14.75 -10.75
N ILE A 50 -15.36 14.81 -10.33
CA ILE A 50 -14.58 16.02 -10.14
C ILE A 50 -13.46 16.01 -11.18
N PRO A 51 -13.52 16.84 -12.22
CA PRO A 51 -12.40 16.98 -13.15
C PRO A 51 -11.12 17.37 -12.40
N PRO A 52 -9.93 16.85 -12.76
CA PRO A 52 -8.68 17.08 -12.01
C PRO A 52 -8.41 18.56 -11.69
N LYS A 53 -8.63 19.45 -12.68
CA LYS A 53 -8.47 20.92 -12.53
C LYS A 53 -9.40 21.56 -11.50
N ASN A 54 -10.49 20.89 -11.13
CA ASN A 54 -11.48 21.37 -10.18
C ASN A 54 -11.29 20.79 -8.77
N ILE A 55 -10.38 19.83 -8.56
CA ILE A 55 -10.15 19.18 -7.25
C ILE A 55 -9.98 20.19 -6.12
N LYS A 56 -9.17 21.23 -6.34
CA LYS A 56 -8.89 22.30 -5.36
C LYS A 56 -10.11 23.08 -4.88
N LYS A 57 -11.24 23.00 -5.58
CA LYS A 57 -12.48 23.71 -5.22
C LYS A 57 -13.24 23.00 -4.10
N TYR A 58 -12.83 21.79 -3.72
CA TYR A 58 -13.52 20.95 -2.75
C TYR A 58 -12.73 20.88 -1.44
N ASP A 59 -13.45 20.66 -0.34
CA ASP A 59 -12.86 20.39 0.97
C ASP A 59 -12.49 18.91 1.07
N PHE A 60 -11.20 18.62 1.22
CA PHE A 60 -10.67 17.25 1.36
C PHE A 60 -9.41 17.23 2.22
N ASP A 61 -9.23 16.12 2.93
CA ASP A 61 -8.04 15.81 3.71
C ASP A 61 -6.98 15.17 2.79
N TYR A 62 -7.39 14.18 1.99
CA TYR A 62 -6.49 13.41 1.12
C TYR A 62 -7.04 13.17 -0.30
N ILE A 63 -6.14 12.96 -1.24
CA ILE A 63 -6.40 12.38 -2.56
C ILE A 63 -5.78 10.98 -2.57
N ILE A 64 -6.63 9.97 -2.74
CA ILE A 64 -6.20 8.57 -2.86
C ILE A 64 -6.02 8.24 -4.33
N ILE A 65 -4.81 7.85 -4.73
CA ILE A 65 -4.56 7.38 -6.09
C ILE A 65 -4.84 5.88 -6.17
N THR A 66 -5.86 5.49 -6.93
CA THR A 66 -6.25 4.10 -7.20
C THR A 66 -5.69 3.59 -8.54
N SER A 67 -4.43 3.93 -8.82
CA SER A 67 -3.71 3.58 -10.04
C SER A 67 -2.24 3.27 -9.71
N PRO A 68 -1.96 2.13 -9.05
CA PRO A 68 -0.64 1.83 -8.48
C PRO A 68 0.48 1.86 -9.54
N ASP A 69 0.22 1.31 -10.74
CA ASP A 69 1.19 1.30 -11.85
C ASP A 69 1.63 2.70 -12.30
N TYR A 70 0.80 3.72 -12.06
CA TYR A 70 1.03 5.11 -12.45
C TYR A 70 1.14 6.05 -11.24
N PHE A 71 1.29 5.50 -10.03
CA PHE A 71 1.21 6.27 -8.79
C PHE A 71 2.17 7.46 -8.80
N SER A 72 3.44 7.21 -9.13
CA SER A 72 4.48 8.25 -9.13
C SER A 72 4.20 9.36 -10.15
N GLU A 73 3.77 8.99 -11.36
CA GLU A 73 3.45 9.94 -12.42
C GLU A 73 2.24 10.81 -12.05
N ILE A 74 1.14 10.17 -11.61
CA ILE A 74 -0.07 10.85 -11.19
C ILE A 74 0.20 11.75 -9.99
N LYS A 75 0.99 11.27 -9.01
CA LYS A 75 1.36 12.05 -7.84
C LYS A 75 2.14 13.31 -8.23
N GLN A 76 3.13 13.20 -9.12
CA GLN A 76 3.88 14.36 -9.62
C GLN A 76 2.97 15.34 -10.36
N TYR A 77 2.05 14.86 -11.19
CA TYR A 77 1.06 15.72 -11.86
C TYR A 77 0.18 16.48 -10.83
N ILE A 78 -0.34 15.79 -9.82
CA ILE A 78 -1.18 16.41 -8.79
C ILE A 78 -0.39 17.46 -7.99
N ILE A 79 0.87 17.17 -7.65
CA ILE A 79 1.71 18.09 -6.89
C ILE A 79 2.12 19.29 -7.74
N ASN A 80 2.61 19.08 -8.95
CA ASN A 80 3.22 20.15 -9.73
C ASN A 80 2.18 20.94 -10.54
N ASP A 81 1.32 20.25 -11.28
CA ASP A 81 0.36 20.89 -12.19
C ASP A 81 -0.90 21.36 -11.46
N LEU A 82 -1.39 20.56 -10.51
CA LEU A 82 -2.54 20.97 -9.69
C LEU A 82 -2.11 21.79 -8.47
N ASN A 83 -0.82 21.83 -8.13
CA ASN A 83 -0.26 22.58 -6.99
C ASN A 83 -0.89 22.16 -5.64
N ILE A 84 -1.00 20.85 -5.41
CA ILE A 84 -1.52 20.24 -4.17
C ILE A 84 -0.35 19.72 -3.34
N CYS A 85 -0.40 19.91 -2.01
CA CYS A 85 0.67 19.48 -1.11
C CYS A 85 0.88 17.96 -1.16
N ASP A 86 2.15 17.53 -1.15
CA ASP A 86 2.57 16.12 -1.25
C ASP A 86 1.89 15.24 -0.17
N GLU A 87 1.80 15.75 1.05
CA GLU A 87 1.29 15.03 2.21
C GLU A 87 -0.19 14.64 2.07
N LYS A 88 -0.92 15.36 1.19
CA LYS A 88 -2.32 15.07 0.86
C LYS A 88 -2.46 14.02 -0.24
N VAL A 89 -1.40 13.64 -0.95
CA VAL A 89 -1.45 12.74 -2.11
C VAL A 89 -0.86 11.37 -1.73
N VAL A 90 -1.76 10.41 -1.54
CA VAL A 90 -1.46 9.12 -0.89
C VAL A 90 -2.01 7.95 -1.71
N SER A 91 -1.46 6.76 -1.50
CA SER A 91 -2.15 5.52 -1.87
C SER A 91 -3.18 5.17 -0.79
N TYR A 92 -4.02 4.16 -1.04
CA TYR A 92 -4.96 3.70 -0.02
C TYR A 92 -4.20 3.07 1.17
N ASP A 93 -3.18 2.28 0.87
CA ASP A 93 -2.27 1.70 1.87
C ASP A 93 -1.61 2.76 2.75
N ASP A 94 -1.10 3.84 2.16
CA ASP A 94 -0.44 4.92 2.92
C ASP A 94 -1.38 5.55 3.94
N LEU A 95 -2.65 5.75 3.57
CA LEU A 95 -3.65 6.32 4.48
C LEU A 95 -3.96 5.33 5.61
N PHE A 96 -4.14 4.06 5.28
CA PHE A 96 -4.41 3.04 6.29
C PHE A 96 -3.25 2.87 7.27
N ILE A 97 -2.00 2.90 6.78
CA ILE A 97 -0.80 2.90 7.60
C ILE A 97 -0.78 4.10 8.56
N LYS A 98 -1.13 5.31 8.07
CA LYS A 98 -1.22 6.50 8.92
C LYS A 98 -2.28 6.39 10.03
N GLU A 99 -3.33 5.58 9.84
CA GLU A 99 -4.35 5.34 10.87
C GLU A 99 -3.86 4.41 11.99
N ILE A 100 -2.99 3.44 11.66
CA ILE A 100 -2.49 2.44 12.62
C ILE A 100 -1.10 2.79 13.17
N TYR A 101 -0.37 3.71 12.55
CA TYR A 101 0.98 4.13 12.92
C TYR A 101 1.16 5.64 12.86
N ASP A 102 1.38 6.26 14.03
CA ASP A 102 1.60 7.71 14.18
C ASP A 102 3.08 8.09 14.38
N GLY A 103 4.00 7.12 14.40
CA GLY A 103 5.43 7.36 14.63
C GLY A 103 5.81 7.74 16.07
N CYS A 104 4.85 7.78 16.99
CA CYS A 104 5.06 8.23 18.37
C CYS A 104 5.26 7.07 19.37
N GLY A 105 5.49 5.86 18.85
CA GLY A 105 5.79 4.66 19.62
C GLY A 105 6.97 4.81 20.60
N LYS A 106 6.94 4.07 21.71
CA LYS A 106 7.94 4.16 22.78
C LYS A 106 8.83 2.91 22.92
N LEU A 107 8.49 1.81 22.27
CA LEU A 107 9.24 0.55 22.33
C LEU A 107 10.42 0.56 21.35
N ASN A 108 11.41 -0.32 21.58
CA ASN A 108 12.50 -0.61 20.64
C ASN A 108 13.19 0.63 20.02
N LYS A 109 13.47 1.67 20.81
CA LYS A 109 13.98 2.97 20.32
C LYS A 109 15.34 2.89 19.63
N ASP A 110 16.09 1.83 19.91
CA ASP A 110 17.40 1.51 19.37
C ASP A 110 17.36 0.64 18.09
N LYS A 111 16.17 0.14 17.72
CA LYS A 111 15.98 -0.70 16.53
C LYS A 111 15.33 0.10 15.41
N TYR A 112 15.55 -0.34 14.18
CA TYR A 112 14.94 0.19 12.96
C TYR A 112 14.24 -0.95 12.24
N PHE A 113 12.93 -0.86 12.06
CA PHE A 113 12.13 -1.91 11.45
C PHE A 113 11.81 -1.61 9.99
N TYR A 114 11.78 -2.66 9.18
CA TYR A 114 11.30 -2.62 7.82
C TYR A 114 10.05 -3.50 7.71
N VAL A 115 8.87 -2.86 7.66
CA VAL A 115 7.57 -3.56 7.59
C VAL A 115 7.25 -3.88 6.14
N ILE A 116 7.19 -5.17 5.83
CA ILE A 116 6.93 -5.74 4.50
C ILE A 116 5.43 -6.00 4.38
N LYS A 117 4.76 -5.17 3.59
CA LYS A 117 3.31 -5.24 3.37
C LYS A 117 2.98 -6.29 2.31
N SER A 118 1.79 -6.89 2.40
CA SER A 118 1.25 -7.64 1.28
C SER A 118 1.06 -6.73 0.07
N SER A 119 1.59 -7.11 -1.09
CA SER A 119 1.17 -6.46 -2.34
C SER A 119 -0.29 -6.80 -2.64
N TYR A 120 -1.08 -5.79 -2.95
CA TYR A 120 -2.53 -5.90 -3.23
C TYR A 120 -2.87 -6.61 -4.56
N CYS A 121 -1.88 -7.12 -5.28
CA CYS A 121 -2.08 -7.80 -6.54
C CYS A 121 -2.57 -9.24 -6.34
N SER A 122 -3.28 -9.75 -7.35
CA SER A 122 -3.69 -11.16 -7.50
C SER A 122 -2.50 -12.09 -7.75
N ALA A 123 -1.43 -11.94 -6.97
CA ALA A 123 -0.21 -12.70 -7.03
C ALA A 123 -0.39 -14.03 -6.27
N GLY A 124 0.07 -15.13 -6.87
CA GLY A 124 0.06 -16.43 -6.20
C GLY A 124 1.02 -16.47 -4.99
N LEU A 125 0.87 -17.47 -4.13
CA LEU A 125 1.56 -17.55 -2.83
C LEU A 125 3.08 -17.48 -3.00
N PHE A 126 3.62 -18.16 -4.00
CA PHE A 126 5.05 -18.13 -4.31
C PHE A 126 5.53 -16.77 -4.83
N ALA A 127 4.68 -16.00 -5.51
CA ALA A 127 5.05 -14.64 -5.92
C ALA A 127 5.12 -13.72 -4.70
N GLN A 128 4.20 -13.86 -3.74
CA GLN A 128 4.26 -13.15 -2.44
C GLN A 128 5.51 -13.56 -1.65
N TYR A 129 5.79 -14.85 -1.55
CA TYR A 129 6.97 -15.36 -0.87
C TYR A 129 8.27 -14.78 -1.44
N ILE A 130 8.45 -14.83 -2.76
CA ILE A 130 9.63 -14.23 -3.41
C ILE A 130 9.69 -12.72 -3.18
N ASN A 131 8.55 -12.02 -3.23
CA ASN A 131 8.50 -10.58 -2.95
C ASN A 131 8.95 -10.27 -1.51
N VAL A 132 8.48 -11.04 -0.53
CA VAL A 132 8.90 -10.92 0.86
C VAL A 132 10.41 -11.15 0.99
N LEU A 133 10.95 -12.21 0.40
CA LEU A 133 12.39 -12.49 0.50
C LEU A 133 13.26 -11.39 -0.12
N LEU A 134 12.81 -10.77 -1.23
CA LEU A 134 13.50 -9.62 -1.81
C LEU A 134 13.54 -8.42 -0.85
N HIS A 135 12.44 -8.19 -0.13
CA HIS A 135 12.36 -7.14 0.87
C HIS A 135 13.19 -7.45 2.12
N VAL A 136 13.24 -8.72 2.54
CA VAL A 136 14.10 -9.19 3.63
C VAL A 136 15.57 -8.89 3.33
N ASP A 137 16.06 -9.33 2.17
CA ASP A 137 17.44 -9.08 1.76
C ASP A 137 17.77 -7.57 1.67
N LYS A 138 16.84 -6.77 1.11
CA LYS A 138 17.00 -5.32 1.06
C LYS A 138 17.08 -4.71 2.47
N ALA A 139 16.15 -5.08 3.35
CA ALA A 139 16.08 -4.57 4.72
C ALA A 139 17.38 -4.85 5.48
N LEU A 140 17.85 -6.10 5.42
CA LEU A 140 19.07 -6.52 6.10
C LEU A 140 20.32 -5.82 5.55
N LYS A 141 20.42 -5.63 4.23
CA LYS A 141 21.52 -4.84 3.61
C LYS A 141 21.53 -3.38 4.03
N GLU A 142 20.35 -2.82 4.28
CA GLU A 142 20.20 -1.44 4.75
C GLU A 142 20.25 -1.32 6.29
N GLY A 143 20.42 -2.43 7.03
CA GLY A 143 20.55 -2.44 8.49
C GLY A 143 19.23 -2.42 9.26
N TYR A 144 18.11 -2.74 8.61
CA TYR A 144 16.79 -2.83 9.23
C TYR A 144 16.45 -4.27 9.66
N LEU A 145 15.59 -4.39 10.68
CA LEU A 145 14.94 -5.64 11.07
C LEU A 145 13.67 -5.85 10.24
N PRO A 146 13.62 -6.86 9.35
CA PRO A 146 12.46 -7.10 8.51
C PRO A 146 11.33 -7.79 9.30
N ILE A 147 10.09 -7.36 9.06
CA ILE A 147 8.88 -8.00 9.60
C ILE A 147 7.77 -8.00 8.56
N VAL A 148 6.96 -9.05 8.49
CA VAL A 148 5.88 -9.17 7.50
C VAL A 148 4.55 -8.75 8.12
N ASP A 149 3.86 -7.84 7.44
CA ASP A 149 2.51 -7.42 7.78
C ASP A 149 1.53 -7.81 6.65
N PHE A 150 0.98 -9.01 6.79
CA PHE A 150 -0.18 -9.47 6.01
C PHE A 150 -1.44 -9.49 6.88
N LYS A 151 -1.41 -8.76 8.02
CA LYS A 151 -2.50 -8.68 9.01
C LYS A 151 -3.37 -7.46 8.79
N ASN A 152 -2.72 -6.31 8.59
CA ASN A 152 -3.40 -5.02 8.68
C ASN A 152 -3.96 -4.58 7.32
N LEU A 153 -3.40 -5.04 6.21
CA LEU A 153 -3.88 -4.71 4.86
C LEU A 153 -4.61 -5.89 4.19
N PRO A 154 -5.74 -5.64 3.48
CA PRO A 154 -6.44 -6.71 2.79
C PRO A 154 -5.56 -7.42 1.76
N ASN A 155 -5.70 -8.75 1.69
CA ASN A 155 -4.94 -9.59 0.78
C ASN A 155 -5.70 -10.88 0.45
N TYR A 156 -5.29 -11.59 -0.61
CA TYR A 156 -5.97 -12.80 -1.10
C TYR A 156 -5.90 -14.01 -0.14
N TYR A 157 -5.08 -13.92 0.92
CA TYR A 157 -4.83 -15.00 1.87
C TYR A 157 -5.47 -14.74 3.24
N LEU A 158 -6.21 -13.64 3.39
CA LEU A 158 -6.85 -13.26 4.63
C LEU A 158 -8.33 -12.95 4.39
N ASP A 159 -9.20 -13.68 5.10
CA ASP A 159 -10.63 -13.40 5.09
C ASP A 159 -10.93 -12.04 5.74
N VAL A 160 -11.97 -11.36 5.26
CA VAL A 160 -12.30 -9.98 5.67
C VAL A 160 -12.60 -9.87 7.17
N ASP A 161 -13.21 -10.90 7.77
CA ASP A 161 -13.51 -10.96 9.20
C ASP A 161 -12.27 -11.18 10.08
N LYS A 162 -11.14 -11.55 9.49
CA LYS A 162 -9.83 -11.73 10.16
C LYS A 162 -8.88 -10.54 9.97
N LEU A 163 -9.27 -9.55 9.17
CA LEU A 163 -8.47 -8.36 8.91
C LEU A 163 -8.18 -7.58 10.20
N GLY A 164 -6.90 -7.29 10.43
CA GLY A 164 -6.42 -6.65 11.66
C GLY A 164 -6.38 -7.58 12.88
N ILE A 165 -6.72 -8.86 12.73
CA ILE A 165 -6.75 -9.86 13.81
C ILE A 165 -5.62 -10.87 13.62
N GLU A 166 -5.62 -11.56 12.48
CA GLU A 166 -4.65 -12.62 12.14
C GLU A 166 -3.69 -12.17 11.04
N ASN A 167 -2.44 -12.64 11.08
CA ASN A 167 -1.44 -12.38 10.05
C ASN A 167 -1.40 -13.57 9.08
N SER A 168 -1.91 -13.42 7.85
CA SER A 168 -2.01 -14.55 6.91
C SER A 168 -0.66 -15.10 6.44
N TRP A 169 0.44 -14.35 6.64
CA TRP A 169 1.80 -14.87 6.45
C TRP A 169 2.06 -16.10 7.31
N GLU A 170 1.61 -16.06 8.57
CA GLU A 170 1.85 -17.09 9.59
C GLU A 170 1.07 -18.38 9.35
N TYR A 171 0.13 -18.39 8.39
CA TYR A 171 -0.55 -19.61 7.96
C TYR A 171 0.37 -20.54 7.15
N TYR A 172 1.41 -19.98 6.54
CA TYR A 172 2.26 -20.68 5.57
C TYR A 172 3.74 -20.63 5.94
N PHE A 173 4.17 -19.63 6.70
CA PHE A 173 5.57 -19.33 6.96
C PHE A 173 5.79 -18.86 8.40
N GLU A 174 7.03 -18.97 8.88
CA GLU A 174 7.42 -18.45 10.19
C GLU A 174 7.80 -16.95 10.12
N ASN A 175 7.76 -16.28 11.27
CA ASN A 175 8.23 -14.91 11.39
C ASN A 175 9.76 -14.85 11.26
N ILE A 176 10.27 -13.81 10.59
CA ILE A 176 11.71 -13.63 10.33
C ILE A 176 12.44 -13.18 11.61
N ILE A 177 11.74 -12.46 12.48
CA ILE A 177 12.24 -11.96 13.76
C ILE A 177 11.29 -12.37 14.88
N ASP A 178 11.85 -12.58 16.07
CA ASP A 178 11.10 -12.92 17.29
C ASP A 178 10.65 -11.64 18.03
N ILE A 179 9.93 -10.76 17.32
CA ILE A 179 9.32 -9.53 17.86
C ILE A 179 7.89 -9.44 17.32
N PRO A 180 6.86 -9.33 18.19
CA PRO A 180 5.48 -9.22 17.74
C PRO A 180 5.23 -7.98 16.87
N LEU A 181 4.37 -8.11 15.86
CA LEU A 181 4.03 -7.02 14.95
C LEU A 181 3.43 -5.82 15.70
N GLU A 182 2.63 -6.06 16.73
CA GLU A 182 2.03 -5.03 17.59
C GLU A 182 3.08 -4.22 18.34
N GLU A 183 4.18 -4.85 18.77
CA GLU A 183 5.30 -4.15 19.40
C GLU A 183 6.07 -3.31 18.38
N VAL A 184 6.20 -3.81 17.15
CA VAL A 184 6.82 -3.05 16.06
C VAL A 184 6.03 -1.78 15.77
N TYR A 185 4.70 -1.85 15.64
CA TYR A 185 3.85 -0.67 15.45
C TYR A 185 3.88 0.33 16.63
N ASN A 186 4.34 -0.11 17.81
CA ASN A 186 4.62 0.74 18.97
C ASN A 186 6.09 1.21 19.06
N SER A 187 6.87 1.07 17.99
CA SER A 187 8.26 1.52 17.90
C SER A 187 8.39 2.80 17.06
N PRO A 188 9.31 3.72 17.35
CA PRO A 188 9.36 5.02 16.67
C PRO A 188 10.00 4.97 15.26
N ASN A 189 10.75 3.91 14.96
CA ASN A 189 11.59 3.83 13.76
C ASN A 189 11.11 2.72 12.81
N ILE A 190 10.07 3.02 12.03
CA ILE A 190 9.52 2.09 11.04
C ILE A 190 9.67 2.66 9.63
N LYS A 191 10.10 1.82 8.70
CA LYS A 191 10.05 2.04 7.25
C LYS A 191 9.14 1.00 6.63
N PHE A 192 8.14 1.43 5.86
CA PHE A 192 7.24 0.52 5.15
C PHE A 192 7.79 0.17 3.77
N SER A 193 7.55 -1.05 3.31
CA SER A 193 7.88 -1.48 1.96
C SER A 193 7.05 -0.71 0.93
N SER A 194 7.70 -0.12 -0.07
CA SER A 194 7.03 0.38 -1.26
C SER A 194 6.48 -0.79 -2.09
N ASP A 195 5.35 -0.59 -2.77
CA ASP A 195 4.84 -1.53 -3.77
C ASP A 195 5.89 -1.71 -4.86
N LEU A 196 6.52 -2.89 -4.93
CA LEU A 196 7.52 -3.15 -5.94
C LEU A 196 7.28 -4.48 -6.64
N TYR A 197 6.68 -4.34 -7.83
CA TYR A 197 6.62 -5.35 -8.88
C TYR A 197 8.01 -5.55 -9.50
N PHE A 198 8.94 -6.15 -8.76
CA PHE A 198 10.21 -6.65 -9.28
C PHE A 198 10.09 -8.07 -9.86
N LEU A 199 8.97 -8.42 -10.49
CA LEU A 199 9.01 -9.50 -11.48
C LEU A 199 9.23 -8.84 -12.84
N PRO A 200 10.49 -8.66 -13.28
CA PRO A 200 10.72 -8.18 -14.63
C PRO A 200 10.02 -9.12 -15.62
N LYS A 201 9.38 -8.53 -16.64
CA LYS A 201 8.68 -9.27 -17.70
C LYS A 201 9.55 -10.34 -18.39
N ASN A 202 10.88 -10.30 -18.22
CA ASN A 202 11.84 -11.27 -18.74
C ASN A 202 12.62 -12.00 -17.64
N ILE A 203 12.23 -13.25 -17.36
CA ILE A 203 12.92 -14.24 -16.49
C ILE A 203 14.22 -14.77 -17.13
N GLU A 204 14.56 -14.32 -18.34
CA GLU A 204 15.70 -14.81 -19.11
C GLU A 204 17.07 -14.36 -18.59
N ASP A 205 17.12 -13.36 -17.72
CA ASP A 205 18.37 -12.88 -17.13
C ASP A 205 18.94 -13.91 -16.14
N LYS A 206 19.97 -14.64 -16.59
CA LYS A 206 20.69 -15.65 -15.78
C LYS A 206 21.19 -15.06 -14.45
N LYS A 207 21.62 -13.80 -14.41
CA LYS A 207 22.08 -13.18 -13.16
C LYS A 207 20.94 -13.02 -12.16
N LYS A 208 19.74 -12.67 -12.63
CA LYS A 208 18.54 -12.58 -11.79
C LYS A 208 18.12 -13.94 -11.27
N ARG A 209 18.12 -14.98 -12.11
CA ARG A 209 17.80 -16.34 -11.64
C ARG A 209 18.75 -16.81 -10.54
N GLU A 210 20.05 -16.58 -10.70
CA GLU A 210 21.01 -16.92 -9.65
C GLU A 210 20.83 -16.07 -8.40
N TYR A 211 20.42 -14.81 -8.54
CA TYR A 211 20.05 -13.96 -7.41
C TYR A 211 18.84 -14.51 -6.64
N TYR A 212 17.73 -14.84 -7.31
CA TYR A 212 16.56 -15.44 -6.64
C TYR A 212 16.90 -16.77 -5.96
N LYS A 213 17.68 -17.63 -6.63
CA LYS A 213 18.16 -18.88 -6.03
C LYS A 213 19.00 -18.66 -4.79
N LYS A 214 19.83 -17.61 -4.77
CA LYS A 214 20.64 -17.25 -3.61
C LYS A 214 19.71 -16.83 -2.45
N ILE A 215 18.79 -15.91 -2.73
CA ILE A 215 17.82 -15.40 -1.76
C ILE A 215 17.01 -16.54 -1.13
N CYS A 216 16.42 -17.44 -1.92
CA CYS A 216 15.65 -18.60 -1.42
C CYS A 216 16.46 -19.65 -0.66
N ARG A 217 17.80 -19.58 -0.69
CA ARG A 217 18.67 -20.50 0.07
C ARG A 217 19.13 -19.88 1.38
N GLU A 218 19.16 -18.56 1.44
CA GLU A 218 19.60 -17.80 2.62
C GLU A 218 18.48 -17.63 3.64
N TYR A 219 17.22 -17.66 3.19
CA TYR A 219 16.00 -17.49 3.98
C TYR A 219 14.97 -18.55 3.58
#